data_AF-A0A7C2GL98-F1
#
_entry.id   AF-A0A7C2GL98-F1
#
_cell.length_a   1.000
_cell.length_b   1.000
_cell.length_c   1.000
_cell.angle_alpha   90.00
_cell.angle_beta   90.00
_cell.angle_gamma   90.00
#
_symmetry.space_group_name_H-M   'P 1'
#
loop_
_entity.id
_entity.type
_entity.pdbx_description
1 polymer ?
#
loop_
_entity_poly.entity_id
_entity_poly.type
_entity_poly.pdbx_seq_one_letter_code
_entity_poly.pdbx_strand_id
1 'polypeptide(L)'
;MSNIVFYKIATELPASYIEKLFIFMHTQYLLPQKQRFAEVRRVTIDGIAVLSYVVLDAQEEPIINVELKGTIPLELTLTPLVSQISTVALEEVRQDIVIAVQIFEEHARKSTLYFAWSQGEKIVPETLERQEKSFNRLFLETQILFFVVFIAFGMMLFLLLSALYPEAFWIAPLILIAVQFVFVFYSRNFIARTADWHITEANPFIYILKYSLPAKEDFRQTFQRSQILAIKKEIYDELLAKRGEIDCETAQKIFSKYGIACQPENLAVKKVNVYALVKRVADKFGFPIPKIVVSNTMIPNAAAAGPSPSRGVVLVTTGLLVQLEEDEVISVLGHEFGHLEGRDPLLLYGLTSAEFLFRFYVLFPLFPFIFSSFLFFIYFWAVMTVIFFIAKFFEARADLISAIKIGKPEVLAGALEKIGFQRLLYERVPSFRIQEWLGLDPHPPIYFRINRLEKLSGVAEIKRPLFQSIRDVISGLRGSL
;
A
#
# COMPACT_ATOMS: atom_id res chain seq x y z
N MET A 1 35.10 1.81 -19.24
CA MET A 1 34.86 0.91 -18.10
C MET A 1 33.37 0.71 -18.02
N SER A 2 32.87 -0.50 -18.29
CA SER A 2 31.45 -0.83 -18.15
C SER A 2 31.11 -0.73 -16.66
N ASN A 3 30.26 0.23 -16.28
CA ASN A 3 29.75 0.34 -14.92
C ASN A 3 28.76 -0.80 -14.68
N ILE A 4 29.26 -1.91 -14.15
CA ILE A 4 28.40 -3.01 -13.68
C ILE A 4 27.63 -2.48 -12.47
N VAL A 5 26.31 -2.66 -12.47
CA VAL A 5 25.43 -2.22 -11.38
C VAL A 5 24.90 -3.43 -10.64
N PHE A 6 24.94 -3.37 -9.31
CA PHE A 6 24.52 -4.45 -8.43
C PHE A 6 23.34 -4.00 -7.57
N TYR A 7 22.31 -4.84 -7.51
CA TYR A 7 21.14 -4.63 -6.66
C TYR A 7 20.85 -5.88 -5.82
N LYS A 8 20.26 -5.67 -4.65
CA LYS A 8 19.71 -6.75 -3.81
C LYS A 8 18.20 -6.60 -3.76
N ILE A 9 17.49 -7.65 -4.15
CA ILE A 9 16.03 -7.69 -4.16
C ILE A 9 15.59 -8.58 -2.98
N ALA A 10 15.01 -7.96 -1.97
CA ALA A 10 14.40 -8.67 -0.85
C ALA A 10 13.17 -9.45 -1.34
N THR A 11 13.03 -10.69 -0.88
CA THR A 11 11.90 -11.57 -1.21
C THR A 11 11.43 -12.29 0.04
N GLU A 12 10.12 -12.52 0.14
CA GLU A 12 9.52 -13.31 1.21
C GLU A 12 9.51 -14.83 0.91
N LEU A 13 9.94 -15.22 -0.29
CA LEU A 13 9.87 -16.60 -0.72
C LEU A 13 10.83 -17.47 0.09
N PRO A 14 10.39 -18.66 0.54
CA PRO A 14 11.30 -19.63 1.11
C PRO A 14 12.27 -20.13 0.02
N ALA A 15 13.46 -20.59 0.42
CA ALA A 15 14.51 -21.04 -0.50
C ALA A 15 14.01 -22.12 -1.49
N SER A 16 13.06 -22.97 -1.07
CA SER A 16 12.44 -24.01 -1.89
C SER A 16 11.59 -23.48 -3.07
N TYR A 17 11.28 -22.18 -3.11
CA TYR A 17 10.49 -21.55 -4.17
C TYR A 17 11.33 -20.78 -5.18
N ILE A 18 12.62 -20.55 -4.92
CA ILE A 18 13.48 -19.75 -5.80
C ILE A 18 13.64 -20.40 -7.18
N GLU A 19 13.81 -21.73 -7.23
CA GLU A 19 13.87 -22.43 -8.52
C GLU A 19 12.56 -22.26 -9.32
N LYS A 20 11.42 -22.29 -8.63
CA LYS A 20 10.09 -22.13 -9.24
C LYS A 20 9.86 -20.71 -9.71
N LEU A 21 10.33 -19.71 -8.96
CA LEU A 21 10.34 -18.32 -9.38
C LEU A 21 11.10 -18.16 -10.70
N PHE A 22 12.29 -18.77 -10.83
CA PHE A 22 13.08 -18.65 -12.06
C PHE A 22 12.43 -19.37 -13.25
N ILE A 23 11.78 -20.52 -13.01
CA ILE A 23 10.96 -21.19 -14.03
C ILE A 23 9.78 -20.30 -14.46
N PHE A 24 9.09 -19.67 -13.50
CA PHE A 24 8.01 -18.73 -13.78
C PHE A 24 8.50 -17.53 -14.59
N MET A 25 9.57 -16.86 -14.16
CA MET A 25 10.16 -15.73 -14.87
C MET A 25 10.56 -16.13 -16.30
N HIS A 26 11.24 -17.26 -16.46
CA HIS A 26 11.62 -17.76 -17.78
C HIS A 26 10.40 -17.99 -18.68
N THR A 27 9.40 -18.75 -18.21
CA THR A 27 8.30 -19.25 -19.06
C THR A 27 7.15 -18.28 -19.23
N GLN A 28 6.77 -17.56 -18.18
CA GLN A 28 5.58 -16.72 -18.15
C GLN A 28 5.89 -15.23 -18.32
N TYR A 29 7.12 -14.79 -18.04
CA TYR A 29 7.48 -13.37 -18.11
C TYR A 29 8.41 -13.05 -19.29
N LEU A 30 9.52 -13.77 -19.43
CA LEU A 30 10.56 -13.49 -20.43
C LEU A 30 10.22 -14.06 -21.81
N LEU A 31 9.93 -15.36 -21.92
CA LEU A 31 9.66 -16.02 -23.21
C LEU A 31 8.50 -15.42 -24.03
N PRO A 32 7.38 -14.94 -23.43
CA PRO A 32 6.32 -14.29 -24.20
C PRO A 32 6.74 -12.94 -24.83
N GLN A 33 7.81 -12.31 -24.33
CA GLN A 33 8.26 -10.98 -24.73
C GLN A 33 9.55 -11.02 -25.56
N LYS A 34 9.58 -11.85 -26.62
CA LYS A 34 10.78 -12.06 -27.47
C LYS A 34 11.33 -10.81 -28.15
N GLN A 35 10.49 -9.78 -28.32
CA GLN A 35 10.90 -8.48 -28.88
C GLN A 35 11.70 -7.63 -27.86
N ARG A 36 11.63 -7.96 -26.57
CA ARG A 36 12.31 -7.22 -25.48
C ARG A 36 13.45 -8.01 -24.86
N PHE A 37 13.44 -9.34 -24.95
CA PHE A 37 14.41 -10.21 -24.28
C PHE A 37 14.97 -11.28 -25.22
N ALA A 38 16.30 -11.47 -25.17
CA ALA A 38 17.05 -12.48 -25.91
C ALA A 38 17.94 -13.32 -24.97
N GLU A 39 18.49 -14.41 -25.51
CA GLU A 39 19.49 -15.26 -24.85
C GLU A 39 19.15 -15.70 -23.41
N VAL A 40 17.88 -16.01 -23.16
CA VAL A 40 17.44 -16.45 -21.84
C VAL A 40 18.04 -17.83 -21.51
N ARG A 41 18.79 -17.91 -20.42
CA ARG A 41 19.42 -19.14 -19.92
C ARG A 41 19.17 -19.30 -18.43
N ARG A 42 18.94 -20.53 -17.99
CA ARG A 42 18.85 -20.90 -16.58
C ARG A 42 19.92 -21.94 -16.29
N VAL A 43 20.81 -21.63 -15.36
CA VAL A 43 21.93 -22.50 -14.97
C VAL A 43 21.91 -22.66 -13.44
N THR A 44 22.46 -23.74 -12.93
CA THR A 44 22.72 -23.90 -11.49
C THR A 44 24.23 -23.92 -11.30
N ILE A 45 24.76 -22.96 -10.55
CA ILE A 45 26.19 -22.81 -10.27
C ILE A 45 26.36 -22.99 -8.77
N ASP A 46 27.15 -23.96 -8.34
CA ASP A 46 27.40 -24.27 -6.92
C ASP A 46 26.13 -24.47 -6.07
N GLY A 47 25.10 -25.07 -6.67
CA GLY A 47 23.79 -25.29 -6.02
C GLY A 47 22.87 -24.07 -5.97
N ILE A 48 23.32 -22.92 -6.50
CA ILE A 48 22.54 -21.69 -6.59
C ILE A 48 21.95 -21.58 -8.00
N ALA A 49 20.63 -21.42 -8.09
CA ALA A 49 19.97 -21.15 -9.36
C ALA A 49 20.39 -19.76 -9.88
N VAL A 50 20.68 -19.65 -11.17
CA VAL A 50 21.02 -18.38 -11.85
C VAL A 50 20.18 -18.26 -13.12
N LEU A 51 19.53 -17.11 -13.28
CA LEU A 51 18.78 -16.74 -14.48
C LEU A 51 19.52 -15.61 -15.18
N SER A 52 19.91 -15.80 -16.44
CA SER A 52 20.58 -14.78 -17.24
C SER A 52 19.83 -14.51 -18.55
N TYR A 53 19.75 -13.26 -18.98
CA TYR A 53 19.13 -12.87 -20.25
C TYR A 53 19.63 -11.50 -20.71
N VAL A 54 19.40 -11.19 -21.99
CA VAL A 54 19.76 -9.91 -22.60
C VAL A 54 18.50 -9.09 -22.87
N VAL A 55 18.50 -7.83 -22.48
CA VAL A 55 17.45 -6.85 -22.79
C VAL A 55 17.78 -6.20 -24.13
N LEU A 56 16.75 -6.07 -24.97
CA LEU A 56 16.83 -5.44 -26.29
C LEU A 56 16.18 -4.05 -26.27
N ASP A 57 16.65 -3.15 -27.14
CA ASP A 57 15.97 -1.88 -27.40
C ASP A 57 14.82 -2.02 -28.41
N ALA A 58 14.22 -0.88 -28.80
CA ALA A 58 13.11 -0.86 -29.77
C ALA A 58 13.53 -1.29 -31.20
N GLN A 59 14.83 -1.36 -31.47
CA GLN A 59 15.43 -1.82 -32.72
C GLN A 59 15.89 -3.29 -32.63
N GLU A 60 15.58 -3.97 -31.53
CA GLU A 60 16.00 -5.35 -31.22
C GLU A 60 17.52 -5.51 -31.01
N GLU A 61 18.24 -4.43 -30.70
CA GLU A 61 19.67 -4.47 -30.42
C GLU A 61 19.96 -4.70 -28.91
N PRO A 62 20.99 -5.50 -28.57
CA PRO A 62 21.27 -5.87 -27.18
C PRO A 62 21.86 -4.70 -26.38
N ILE A 63 21.14 -4.29 -25.34
CA ILE A 63 21.52 -3.14 -24.51
C ILE A 63 22.10 -3.53 -23.15
N ILE A 64 21.49 -4.48 -22.44
CA ILE A 64 21.85 -4.80 -21.05
C ILE A 64 21.87 -6.32 -20.89
N ASN A 65 22.97 -6.86 -20.37
CA ASN A 65 23.02 -8.23 -19.88
C ASN A 65 22.59 -8.27 -18.41
N VAL A 66 21.67 -9.18 -18.11
CA VAL A 66 21.06 -9.33 -16.79
C VAL A 66 21.44 -10.68 -16.22
N GLU A 67 21.90 -10.70 -14.98
CA GLU A 67 22.14 -11.92 -14.20
C GLU A 67 21.44 -11.82 -12.85
N LEU A 68 20.57 -12.78 -12.55
CA LEU A 68 19.83 -12.87 -11.29
C LEU A 68 20.20 -14.17 -10.58
N LYS A 69 20.79 -14.07 -9.39
CA LYS A 69 21.17 -15.21 -8.54
C LYS A 69 20.12 -15.48 -7.48
N GLY A 70 19.79 -16.75 -7.32
CA GLY A 70 18.77 -17.30 -6.44
C GLY A 70 19.16 -17.37 -4.97
N THR A 71 19.79 -16.32 -4.44
CA THR A 71 20.10 -16.16 -3.01
C THR A 71 18.92 -15.49 -2.29
N ILE A 72 18.92 -15.49 -0.96
CA ILE A 72 17.98 -14.70 -0.15
C ILE A 72 18.80 -13.69 0.66
N PRO A 73 18.80 -12.40 0.31
CA PRO A 73 18.05 -11.75 -0.78
C PRO A 73 18.58 -12.11 -2.18
N LEU A 74 17.74 -11.93 -3.22
CA LEU A 74 18.11 -12.17 -4.61
C LEU A 74 19.17 -11.14 -5.04
N GLU A 75 20.24 -11.60 -5.70
CA GLU A 75 21.31 -10.72 -6.18
C GLU A 75 21.15 -10.48 -7.68
N LEU A 76 20.99 -9.22 -8.06
CA LEU A 76 20.83 -8.76 -9.44
C LEU A 76 22.09 -8.04 -9.89
N THR A 77 22.62 -8.44 -11.04
CA THR A 77 23.74 -7.78 -11.72
C THR A 77 23.30 -7.32 -13.10
N LEU A 78 23.45 -6.03 -13.38
CA LEU A 78 23.18 -5.42 -14.68
C LEU A 78 24.51 -5.00 -15.31
N THR A 79 24.80 -5.52 -16.50
CA THR A 79 26.01 -5.19 -17.27
C THR A 79 25.61 -4.46 -18.56
N PRO A 80 25.86 -3.15 -18.67
CA PRO A 80 25.65 -2.41 -19.92
C PRO A 80 26.51 -2.98 -21.05
N LEU A 81 25.89 -3.28 -22.19
CA LEU A 81 26.57 -3.74 -23.42
C LEU A 81 26.91 -2.56 -24.36
N VAL A 82 26.26 -1.41 -24.17
CA VAL A 82 26.46 -0.18 -24.96
C VAL A 82 27.14 0.89 -24.10
N SER A 83 27.94 1.74 -24.74
CA SER A 83 28.74 2.78 -24.07
C SER A 83 27.92 3.93 -23.47
N GLN A 84 26.69 4.15 -23.93
CA GLN A 84 25.77 5.18 -23.43
C GLN A 84 24.41 4.56 -23.15
N ILE A 85 24.17 4.20 -21.90
CA ILE A 85 22.86 3.75 -21.41
C ILE A 85 22.32 4.76 -20.42
N SER A 86 21.03 5.10 -20.58
CA SER A 86 20.36 5.98 -19.64
C SER A 86 20.19 5.26 -18.30
N THR A 87 20.35 6.00 -17.20
CA THR A 87 20.04 5.48 -15.85
C THR A 87 18.59 5.02 -15.75
N VAL A 88 17.69 5.64 -16.52
CA VAL A 88 16.28 5.26 -16.63
C VAL A 88 16.12 3.82 -17.15
N ALA A 89 16.87 3.43 -18.17
CA ALA A 89 16.78 2.08 -18.72
C ALA A 89 17.27 1.00 -17.72
N LEU A 90 18.31 1.30 -16.94
CA LEU A 90 18.79 0.39 -15.88
C LEU A 90 17.74 0.20 -14.79
N GLU A 91 17.10 1.29 -14.35
CA GLU A 91 16.04 1.23 -13.34
C GLU A 91 14.77 0.53 -13.86
N GLU A 92 14.40 0.73 -15.13
CA GLU A 92 13.28 0.00 -15.74
C GLU A 92 13.51 -1.52 -15.71
N VAL A 93 14.71 -1.98 -16.03
CA VAL A 93 15.08 -3.41 -15.97
C VAL A 93 15.06 -3.93 -14.53
N ARG A 94 15.61 -3.17 -13.57
CA ARG A 94 15.53 -3.54 -12.15
C ARG A 94 14.08 -3.72 -11.70
N GLN A 95 13.23 -2.75 -12.01
CA GLN A 95 11.83 -2.78 -11.64
C GLN A 95 11.04 -3.89 -12.36
N ASP A 96 11.35 -4.22 -13.62
CA ASP A 96 10.76 -5.37 -14.34
C ASP A 96 10.96 -6.67 -13.55
N ILE A 97 12.15 -6.86 -12.98
CA ILE A 97 12.47 -8.02 -12.15
C ILE A 97 11.71 -7.98 -10.82
N VAL A 98 11.70 -6.82 -10.13
CA VAL A 98 10.94 -6.67 -8.88
C VAL A 98 9.46 -6.99 -9.11
N ILE A 99 8.87 -6.51 -10.19
CA ILE A 99 7.49 -6.81 -10.58
C ILE A 99 7.29 -8.30 -10.84
N ALA A 100 8.18 -8.95 -11.60
CA ALA A 100 8.09 -10.38 -11.86
C ALA A 100 8.15 -11.22 -10.57
N VAL A 101 9.03 -10.82 -9.63
CA VAL A 101 9.09 -11.41 -8.28
C VAL A 101 7.79 -11.17 -7.52
N GLN A 102 7.26 -9.94 -7.51
CA GLN A 102 6.02 -9.60 -6.81
C GLN A 102 4.79 -10.33 -7.38
N ILE A 103 4.70 -10.51 -8.70
CA ILE A 103 3.64 -11.30 -9.34
C ILE A 103 3.73 -12.75 -8.87
N PHE A 104 4.92 -13.35 -8.88
CA PHE A 104 5.08 -14.72 -8.40
C PHE A 104 4.78 -14.85 -6.91
N GLU A 105 5.25 -13.90 -6.09
CA GLU A 105 4.91 -13.83 -4.67
C GLU A 105 3.41 -13.70 -4.46
N GLU A 106 2.67 -12.93 -5.26
CA GLU A 106 1.21 -12.86 -5.17
C GLU A 106 0.56 -14.22 -5.47
N HIS A 107 1.09 -14.97 -6.45
CA HIS A 107 0.63 -16.33 -6.73
C HIS A 107 0.97 -17.29 -5.58
N ALA A 108 2.17 -17.22 -5.01
CA ALA A 108 2.57 -18.00 -3.85
C ALA A 108 1.76 -17.62 -2.59
N ARG A 109 1.36 -16.35 -2.44
CA ARG A 109 0.46 -15.89 -1.36
C ARG A 109 -0.91 -16.53 -1.45
N LYS A 110 -1.43 -16.80 -2.65
CA LYS A 110 -2.71 -17.52 -2.84
C LYS A 110 -2.66 -18.96 -2.33
N SER A 111 -1.47 -19.56 -2.22
CA SER A 111 -1.23 -20.90 -1.68
C SER A 111 -0.54 -20.89 -0.29
N THR A 112 -0.48 -19.73 0.37
CA THR A 112 0.11 -19.58 1.71
C THR A 112 -0.98 -19.22 2.72
N LEU A 113 -1.01 -19.94 3.84
CA LEU A 113 -1.87 -19.65 4.97
C LEU A 113 -1.17 -18.68 5.91
N TYR A 114 -1.87 -17.63 6.31
CA TYR A 114 -1.43 -16.64 7.27
C TYR A 114 -2.29 -16.72 8.52
N PHE A 115 -1.65 -16.76 9.69
CA PHE A 115 -2.31 -16.67 10.97
C PHE A 115 -1.64 -15.57 11.77
N ALA A 116 -2.41 -14.54 12.14
CA ALA A 116 -1.91 -13.44 12.94
C ALA A 116 -2.63 -13.37 14.29
N TRP A 117 -1.91 -13.00 15.34
CA TRP A 117 -2.49 -12.76 16.67
C TRP A 117 -1.67 -11.77 17.50
N SER A 118 -2.34 -11.21 18.51
CA SER A 118 -1.74 -10.39 19.57
C SER A 118 -1.82 -11.15 20.89
N GLN A 119 -0.76 -11.08 21.72
CA GLN A 119 -0.65 -11.89 22.93
C GLN A 119 -1.63 -11.40 24.01
N GLY A 120 -2.49 -12.29 24.53
CA GLY A 120 -3.44 -11.94 25.59
C GLY A 120 -4.71 -11.23 25.13
N GLU A 121 -4.83 -10.94 23.83
CA GLU A 121 -6.06 -10.44 23.22
C GLU A 121 -6.92 -11.58 22.70
N LYS A 122 -8.21 -11.28 22.47
CA LYS A 122 -9.05 -12.20 21.69
C LYS A 122 -8.40 -12.34 20.33
N ILE A 123 -8.07 -13.57 19.95
CA ILE A 123 -7.69 -13.79 18.56
C ILE A 123 -8.93 -13.38 17.74
N VAL A 124 -8.73 -12.77 16.57
CA VAL A 124 -9.78 -12.39 15.62
C VAL A 124 -9.52 -13.11 14.30
N PRO A 125 -10.51 -13.78 13.68
CA PRO A 125 -10.28 -14.48 12.42
C PRO A 125 -9.86 -13.48 11.34
N GLU A 126 -8.92 -13.89 10.50
CA GLU A 126 -8.49 -13.09 9.37
C GLU A 126 -9.67 -12.87 8.42
N THR A 127 -10.03 -11.63 8.14
CA THR A 127 -11.07 -11.34 7.15
C THR A 127 -10.50 -11.52 5.75
N LEU A 128 -10.75 -12.68 5.16
CA LEU A 128 -10.33 -13.05 3.80
C LEU A 128 -11.32 -12.61 2.72
N GLU A 129 -12.46 -12.06 3.12
CA GLU A 129 -13.57 -11.79 2.20
C GLU A 129 -13.57 -10.36 1.67
N ARG A 130 -13.85 -10.27 0.37
CA ARG A 130 -14.25 -9.07 -0.39
C ARG A 130 -15.57 -8.47 0.13
N GLN A 131 -16.29 -9.15 1.03
CA GLN A 131 -17.53 -8.75 1.68
C GLN A 131 -17.41 -8.96 3.20
N GLU A 132 -18.00 -8.06 3.99
CA GLU A 132 -18.24 -8.18 5.44
C GLU A 132 -17.20 -7.71 6.48
N LYS A 133 -16.25 -6.85 6.09
CA LYS A 133 -16.01 -5.62 6.87
C LYS A 133 -15.98 -4.44 5.92
N SER A 134 -17.17 -4.08 5.40
CA SER A 134 -17.36 -2.87 4.59
C SER A 134 -16.60 -1.70 5.22
N PHE A 135 -16.66 -1.56 6.55
CA PHE A 135 -16.01 -0.47 7.30
C PHE A 135 -14.47 -0.45 7.31
N ASN A 136 -13.77 -1.59 7.32
CA ASN A 136 -12.30 -1.56 7.32
C ASN A 136 -11.76 -1.32 5.91
N ARG A 137 -12.41 -1.86 4.89
CA ARG A 137 -12.09 -1.57 3.49
C ARG A 137 -12.42 -0.12 3.12
N LEU A 138 -13.52 0.40 3.68
CA LEU A 138 -13.95 1.82 3.65
C LEU A 138 -12.88 2.79 4.18
N PHE A 139 -12.12 2.39 5.20
CA PHE A 139 -11.04 3.22 5.76
C PHE A 139 -9.74 3.14 4.97
N LEU A 140 -9.50 2.00 4.33
CA LEU A 140 -8.16 1.61 3.89
C LEU A 140 -7.98 1.77 2.38
N GLU A 141 -8.97 1.45 1.54
CA GLU A 141 -8.76 1.41 0.08
C GLU A 141 -9.20 2.65 -0.68
N THR A 142 -10.28 3.34 -0.28
CA THR A 142 -10.72 4.56 -0.95
C THR A 142 -11.47 5.48 0.01
N GLN A 143 -11.01 6.73 0.18
CA GLN A 143 -11.78 7.75 0.91
C GLN A 143 -13.13 8.08 0.25
N ILE A 144 -13.35 7.62 -0.99
CA ILE A 144 -14.54 7.86 -1.82
C ILE A 144 -15.81 7.31 -1.18
N LEU A 145 -15.83 6.08 -0.67
CA LEU A 145 -17.07 5.49 -0.15
C LEU A 145 -17.46 6.10 1.21
N PHE A 146 -16.50 6.49 2.04
CA PHE A 146 -16.76 7.32 3.22
C PHE A 146 -17.32 8.69 2.79
N PHE A 147 -16.73 9.33 1.79
CA PHE A 147 -17.25 10.57 1.21
C PHE A 147 -18.70 10.42 0.73
N VAL A 148 -19.04 9.30 0.06
CA VAL A 148 -20.42 9.00 -0.38
C VAL A 148 -21.36 8.80 0.82
N VAL A 149 -20.96 8.04 1.85
CA VAL A 149 -21.78 7.86 3.07
C VAL A 149 -21.99 9.20 3.79
N PHE A 150 -20.95 10.04 3.87
CA PHE A 150 -21.04 11.36 4.48
C PHE A 150 -21.88 12.34 3.67
N ILE A 151 -21.83 12.26 2.34
CA ILE A 151 -22.73 13.01 1.45
C ILE A 151 -24.16 12.53 1.67
N ALA A 152 -24.43 11.23 1.66
CA ALA A 152 -25.78 10.69 1.84
C ALA A 152 -26.36 11.04 3.21
N PHE A 153 -25.58 10.86 4.28
CA PHE A 153 -25.95 11.27 5.63
C PHE A 153 -26.16 12.79 5.72
N GLY A 154 -25.27 13.58 5.11
CA GLY A 154 -25.37 15.03 5.04
C GLY A 154 -26.62 15.50 4.29
N MET A 155 -26.97 14.87 3.18
CA MET A 155 -28.19 15.13 2.40
C MET A 155 -29.43 14.75 3.20
N MET A 156 -29.45 13.58 3.85
CA MET A 156 -30.55 13.16 4.71
C MET A 156 -30.76 14.17 5.86
N LEU A 157 -29.68 14.57 6.52
CA LEU A 157 -29.72 15.54 7.61
C LEU A 157 -30.13 16.94 7.11
N PHE A 158 -29.67 17.35 5.93
CA PHE A 158 -30.08 18.59 5.28
C PHE A 158 -31.59 18.62 5.02
N LEU A 159 -32.13 17.56 4.41
CA LEU A 159 -33.54 17.43 4.10
C LEU A 159 -34.39 17.39 5.37
N LEU A 160 -33.95 16.65 6.38
CA LEU A 160 -34.61 16.58 7.68
C LEU A 160 -34.66 17.95 8.36
N LEU A 161 -33.52 18.66 8.44
CA LEU A 161 -33.45 19.99 9.05
C LEU A 161 -34.30 21.00 8.28
N SER A 162 -34.29 20.95 6.95
CA SER A 162 -35.09 21.85 6.10
C SER A 162 -36.59 21.57 6.23
N ALA A 163 -36.98 20.31 6.46
CA ALA A 163 -38.38 19.93 6.67
C ALA A 163 -38.88 20.31 8.07
N LEU A 164 -38.07 20.12 9.11
CA LEU A 164 -38.44 20.42 10.50
C LEU A 164 -38.34 21.92 10.83
N TYR A 165 -37.39 22.63 10.22
CA TYR A 165 -37.12 24.05 10.47
C TYR A 165 -36.90 24.82 9.16
N PRO A 166 -37.96 25.13 8.40
CA PRO A 166 -37.84 25.84 7.12
C PRO A 166 -37.09 27.18 7.21
N GLU A 167 -37.31 27.91 8.30
CA GLU A 167 -36.62 29.20 8.57
C GLU A 167 -35.10 29.04 8.75
N ALA A 168 -34.63 27.83 9.08
CA ALA A 168 -33.21 27.52 9.27
C ALA A 168 -32.53 26.99 7.98
N PHE A 169 -33.20 27.00 6.82
CA PHE A 169 -32.66 26.50 5.56
C PHE A 169 -31.27 27.06 5.24
N TRP A 170 -31.09 28.38 5.40
CA TRP A 170 -29.82 29.05 5.14
C TRP A 170 -28.74 28.77 6.18
N ILE A 171 -29.09 28.18 7.33
CA ILE A 171 -28.14 27.83 8.41
C ILE A 171 -27.79 26.34 8.36
N ALA A 172 -28.65 25.51 7.76
CA ALA A 172 -28.45 24.06 7.67
C ALA A 172 -27.06 23.63 7.14
N PRO A 173 -26.47 24.25 6.09
CA PRO A 173 -25.11 23.91 5.64
C PRO A 173 -24.03 24.11 6.71
N LEU A 174 -24.15 25.15 7.53
CA LEU A 174 -23.21 25.42 8.63
C LEU A 174 -23.34 24.38 9.75
N ILE A 175 -24.57 23.95 10.04
CA ILE A 175 -24.84 22.87 11.00
C ILE A 175 -24.22 21.56 10.49
N LEU A 176 -24.38 21.24 9.21
CA LEU A 176 -23.79 20.05 8.60
C LEU A 176 -22.27 20.05 8.70
N ILE A 177 -21.63 21.17 8.38
CA ILE A 177 -20.19 21.34 8.54
C ILE A 177 -19.81 21.12 10.01
N ALA A 178 -20.49 21.75 10.97
CA ALA A 178 -20.20 21.57 12.38
C ALA A 178 -20.32 20.10 12.82
N VAL A 179 -21.35 19.38 12.36
CA VAL A 179 -21.52 17.94 12.63
C VAL A 179 -20.39 17.13 12.01
N GLN A 180 -20.04 17.38 10.74
CA GLN A 180 -18.93 16.71 10.07
C GLN A 180 -17.59 16.97 10.75
N PHE A 181 -17.36 18.19 11.26
CA PHE A 181 -16.16 18.53 12.02
C PHE A 181 -16.03 17.66 13.27
N VAL A 182 -17.13 17.40 13.98
CA VAL A 182 -17.13 16.48 15.13
C VAL A 182 -16.67 15.08 14.71
N PHE A 183 -17.13 14.57 13.56
CA PHE A 183 -16.65 13.29 13.03
C PHE A 183 -15.16 13.30 12.70
N VAL A 184 -14.66 14.34 12.02
CA VAL A 184 -13.23 14.48 11.69
C VAL A 184 -12.38 14.55 12.97
N PHE A 185 -12.83 15.31 13.96
CA PHE A 185 -12.13 15.49 15.24
C PHE A 185 -12.07 14.20 16.08
N TYR A 186 -13.14 13.41 16.07
CA TYR A 186 -13.22 12.13 16.78
C TYR A 186 -12.87 10.91 15.93
N SER A 187 -12.42 11.10 14.70
CA SER A 187 -12.03 10.04 13.74
C SER A 187 -11.10 8.99 14.37
N ARG A 188 -10.15 9.42 15.22
CA ARG A 188 -9.22 8.53 15.92
C ARG A 188 -9.93 7.43 16.73
N ASN A 189 -11.04 7.77 17.39
CA ASN A 189 -11.77 6.86 18.25
C ASN A 189 -12.62 5.90 17.42
N PHE A 190 -13.10 6.37 16.28
CA PHE A 190 -13.87 5.55 15.36
C PHE A 190 -12.98 4.49 14.72
N ILE A 191 -11.84 4.88 14.15
CA ILE A 191 -10.85 3.94 13.57
C ILE A 191 -10.32 2.97 14.64
N ALA A 192 -10.04 3.47 15.84
CA ALA A 192 -9.56 2.60 16.91
C ALA A 192 -10.61 1.52 17.30
N ARG A 193 -11.91 1.81 17.18
CA ARG A 193 -12.98 0.83 17.48
C ARG A 193 -13.20 -0.20 16.39
N THR A 194 -12.83 0.10 15.15
CA THR A 194 -13.01 -0.81 14.01
C THR A 194 -11.83 -1.76 13.82
N ALA A 195 -10.71 -1.50 14.49
CA ALA A 195 -9.54 -2.34 14.48
C ALA A 195 -9.71 -3.60 15.34
N ASP A 196 -8.92 -4.62 15.04
CA ASP A 196 -9.01 -5.93 15.68
C ASP A 196 -8.20 -6.01 16.97
N TRP A 197 -7.03 -5.36 17.01
CA TRP A 197 -6.15 -5.34 18.17
C TRP A 197 -5.64 -3.95 18.49
N HIS A 198 -5.51 -3.66 19.79
CA HIS A 198 -4.86 -2.47 20.32
C HIS A 198 -3.45 -2.79 20.78
N ILE A 199 -2.46 -2.09 20.24
CA ILE A 199 -1.05 -2.31 20.59
C ILE A 199 -0.65 -1.30 21.66
N THR A 200 -0.06 -1.82 22.73
CA THR A 200 0.41 -1.02 23.88
C THR A 200 1.82 -1.45 24.26
N GLU A 201 2.46 -0.72 25.17
CA GLU A 201 3.77 -1.11 25.69
C GLU A 201 3.75 -2.47 26.40
N ALA A 202 2.64 -2.78 27.09
CA ALA A 202 2.45 -4.06 27.79
C ALA A 202 2.16 -5.23 26.83
N ASN A 203 1.57 -4.94 25.67
CA ASN A 203 1.31 -5.93 24.62
C ASN A 203 1.75 -5.38 23.25
N PRO A 204 3.07 -5.43 22.96
CA PRO A 204 3.64 -4.70 21.83
C PRO A 204 3.77 -5.54 20.55
N PHE A 205 3.55 -6.86 20.64
CA PHE A 205 3.88 -7.81 19.58
C PHE A 205 2.66 -8.28 18.79
N ILE A 206 2.87 -8.41 17.48
CA ILE A 206 2.05 -9.23 16.60
C ILE A 206 2.89 -10.42 16.14
N TYR A 207 2.30 -11.60 16.24
CA TYR A 207 2.89 -12.84 15.78
C TYR A 207 2.17 -13.26 14.50
N ILE A 208 2.93 -13.70 13.51
CA ILE A 208 2.43 -14.10 12.21
C ILE A 208 3.04 -15.46 11.86
N LEU A 209 2.20 -16.48 11.80
CA LEU A 209 2.54 -17.79 11.28
C LEU A 209 2.22 -17.84 9.79
N LYS A 210 3.21 -18.19 8.98
CA LYS A 210 3.09 -18.43 7.55
C LYS A 210 3.27 -19.93 7.29
N TYR A 211 2.39 -20.51 6.49
CA TYR A 211 2.54 -21.89 6.03
C TYR A 211 2.29 -21.98 4.52
N SER A 212 3.33 -22.31 3.76
CA SER A 212 3.29 -22.39 2.29
C SER A 212 3.05 -23.81 1.80
N LEU A 213 2.03 -24.05 0.98
CA LEU A 213 1.74 -25.39 0.45
C LEU A 213 2.61 -25.73 -0.76
N PRO A 214 3.12 -26.98 -0.89
CA PRO A 214 3.96 -27.40 -2.02
C PRO A 214 3.38 -27.02 -3.39
N ALA A 215 4.17 -26.28 -4.19
CA ALA A 215 3.73 -25.60 -5.43
C ALA A 215 3.16 -26.44 -6.59
N LYS A 216 2.97 -27.76 -6.45
CA LYS A 216 2.20 -28.55 -7.43
C LYS A 216 0.68 -28.49 -7.18
N GLU A 217 0.27 -27.91 -6.06
CA GLU A 217 -1.13 -27.74 -5.69
C GLU A 217 -1.49 -26.25 -5.71
N ASP A 218 -2.25 -25.84 -6.73
CA ASP A 218 -2.94 -24.55 -6.66
C ASP A 218 -4.13 -24.73 -5.71
N PHE A 219 -4.11 -24.01 -4.60
CA PHE A 219 -5.12 -24.12 -3.55
C PHE A 219 -6.55 -23.90 -4.06
N ARG A 220 -6.71 -23.09 -5.12
CA ARG A 220 -7.99 -22.83 -5.78
C ARG A 220 -8.51 -23.99 -6.63
N GLN A 221 -7.63 -24.90 -7.04
CA GLN A 221 -7.98 -26.10 -7.80
C GLN A 221 -8.09 -27.33 -6.89
N THR A 222 -7.30 -27.39 -5.81
CA THR A 222 -7.24 -28.56 -4.91
C THR A 222 -8.24 -28.50 -3.74
N PHE A 223 -8.56 -27.32 -3.19
CA PHE A 223 -9.43 -27.20 -2.01
C PHE A 223 -10.59 -26.21 -2.23
N GLN A 224 -11.79 -26.58 -1.79
CA GLN A 224 -12.94 -25.67 -1.85
C GLN A 224 -12.78 -24.53 -0.84
N ARG A 225 -13.23 -23.31 -1.19
CA ARG A 225 -13.18 -22.12 -0.32
C ARG A 225 -13.74 -22.36 1.10
N SER A 226 -14.71 -23.24 1.25
CA SER A 226 -15.28 -23.66 2.54
C SER A 226 -14.30 -24.49 3.40
N GLN A 227 -13.55 -25.42 2.79
CA GLN A 227 -12.55 -26.24 3.48
C GLN A 227 -11.38 -25.40 3.97
N ILE A 228 -10.97 -24.41 3.17
CA ILE A 228 -9.94 -23.43 3.52
C ILE A 228 -10.30 -22.68 4.79
N LEU A 229 -11.56 -22.22 4.88
CA LEU A 229 -12.07 -21.50 6.05
C LEU A 229 -12.15 -22.42 7.28
N ALA A 230 -12.49 -23.70 7.10
CA ALA A 230 -12.52 -24.68 8.18
C ALA A 230 -11.12 -25.01 8.73
N ILE A 231 -10.14 -25.26 7.85
CA ILE A 231 -8.72 -25.44 8.21
C ILE A 231 -8.23 -24.24 8.99
N LYS A 232 -8.48 -23.03 8.47
CA LYS A 232 -8.05 -21.80 9.12
C LYS A 232 -8.66 -21.64 10.51
N LYS A 233 -9.94 -21.95 10.65
CA LYS A 233 -10.66 -21.90 11.92
C LYS A 233 -10.13 -22.92 12.92
N GLU A 234 -9.87 -24.16 12.51
CA GLU A 234 -9.31 -25.18 13.42
C GLU A 234 -7.89 -24.85 13.88
N ILE A 235 -7.02 -24.37 12.98
CA ILE A 235 -5.65 -23.95 13.34
C ILE A 235 -5.69 -22.83 14.37
N TYR A 236 -6.61 -21.91 14.15
CA TYR A 236 -6.85 -20.79 15.02
C TYR A 236 -7.43 -21.21 16.39
N ASP A 237 -8.38 -22.13 16.40
CA ASP A 237 -9.00 -22.64 17.64
C ASP A 237 -7.99 -23.45 18.47
N GLU A 238 -7.08 -24.18 17.82
CA GLU A 238 -6.01 -24.91 18.50
C GLU A 238 -4.89 -23.97 18.99
N LEU A 239 -4.61 -22.88 18.26
CA LEU A 239 -3.73 -21.78 18.69
C LEU A 239 -4.23 -21.09 19.96
N LEU A 240 -5.55 -20.90 20.06
CA LEU A 240 -6.21 -20.33 21.24
C LEU A 240 -5.94 -21.17 22.50
N ALA A 241 -5.92 -22.50 22.36
CA ALA A 241 -5.70 -23.43 23.48
C ALA A 241 -4.25 -23.41 24.01
N LYS A 242 -3.26 -23.16 23.14
CA LYS A 242 -1.82 -23.23 23.47
C LYS A 242 -1.12 -21.88 23.72
N ARG A 243 -1.87 -20.77 23.87
CA ARG A 243 -1.31 -19.42 24.14
C ARG A 243 -0.28 -18.95 23.09
N GLY A 244 -0.46 -19.33 21.82
CA GLY A 244 0.30 -18.75 20.71
C GLY A 244 1.64 -19.41 20.39
N GLU A 245 1.91 -20.61 20.89
CA GLU A 245 3.00 -21.45 20.36
C GLU A 245 2.39 -22.55 19.47
N ILE A 246 2.66 -22.48 18.17
CA ILE A 246 2.51 -23.62 17.27
C ILE A 246 3.88 -24.23 17.04
N ASP A 247 4.02 -25.46 17.49
CA ASP A 247 5.02 -26.39 16.98
C ASP A 247 4.48 -27.02 15.67
N CYS A 248 5.37 -27.44 14.76
CA CYS A 248 4.95 -28.17 13.56
C CYS A 248 4.19 -29.45 13.94
N GLU A 249 4.33 -29.98 15.15
CA GLU A 249 3.54 -31.11 15.64
C GLU A 249 2.03 -30.78 15.79
N THR A 250 1.68 -29.62 16.35
CA THR A 250 0.30 -29.15 16.47
C THR A 250 -0.27 -28.76 15.11
N ALA A 251 0.54 -28.07 14.30
CA ALA A 251 0.16 -27.77 12.92
C ALA A 251 -0.09 -29.07 12.14
N GLN A 252 0.75 -30.08 12.31
CA GLN A 252 0.64 -31.37 11.63
C GLN A 252 -0.59 -32.16 12.07
N LYS A 253 -0.98 -32.10 13.35
CA LYS A 253 -2.25 -32.73 13.82
C LYS A 253 -3.47 -32.16 13.13
N ILE A 254 -3.46 -30.86 12.81
CA ILE A 254 -4.58 -30.20 12.13
C ILE A 254 -4.47 -30.43 10.63
N PHE A 255 -3.30 -30.16 10.05
CA PHE A 255 -3.02 -30.37 8.63
C PHE A 255 -3.26 -31.82 8.18
N SER A 256 -2.96 -32.83 9.02
CA SER A 256 -3.23 -34.24 8.69
C SER A 256 -4.71 -34.57 8.55
N LYS A 257 -5.60 -33.87 9.26
CA LYS A 257 -7.06 -34.04 9.08
C LYS A 257 -7.52 -33.63 7.68
N TYR A 258 -6.73 -32.78 7.03
CA TYR A 258 -7.00 -32.23 5.71
C TYR A 258 -6.01 -32.74 4.65
N GLY A 259 -5.22 -33.78 4.96
CA GLY A 259 -4.29 -34.43 4.02
C GLY A 259 -3.01 -33.64 3.73
N ILE A 260 -2.69 -32.62 4.52
CA ILE A 260 -1.49 -31.79 4.34
C ILE A 260 -0.36 -32.33 5.22
N ALA A 261 0.78 -32.68 4.61
CA ALA A 261 1.99 -33.06 5.36
C ALA A 261 2.74 -31.79 5.80
N CYS A 262 3.01 -31.63 7.12
CA CYS A 262 3.83 -30.52 7.62
C CYS A 262 5.28 -30.72 7.21
N GLN A 263 5.81 -29.82 6.39
CA GLN A 263 7.24 -29.72 6.13
C GLN A 263 7.79 -28.52 6.90
N PRO A 264 8.79 -28.69 7.79
CA PRO A 264 9.34 -27.60 8.58
C PRO A 264 9.85 -26.43 7.72
N GLU A 265 10.40 -26.72 6.54
CA GLU A 265 10.87 -25.70 5.58
C GLU A 265 9.76 -24.77 5.02
N ASN A 266 8.49 -25.17 5.17
CA ASN A 266 7.35 -24.40 4.69
C ASN A 266 6.65 -23.60 5.80
N LEU A 267 7.09 -23.76 7.06
CA LEU A 267 6.56 -23.05 8.22
C LEU A 267 7.50 -21.91 8.60
N ALA A 268 6.99 -20.68 8.62
CA ALA A 268 7.75 -19.51 9.08
C ALA A 268 6.96 -18.73 10.14
N VAL A 269 7.64 -18.30 11.21
CA VAL A 269 7.07 -17.45 12.25
C VAL A 269 7.74 -16.09 12.18
N LYS A 270 6.96 -15.03 11.96
CA LYS A 270 7.41 -13.63 12.03
C LYS A 270 6.85 -13.01 13.30
N LYS A 271 7.72 -12.53 14.18
CA LYS A 271 7.35 -11.77 15.39
C LYS A 271 7.71 -10.31 15.18
N VAL A 272 6.72 -9.43 15.19
CA VAL A 272 6.92 -8.00 14.93
C VAL A 272 6.55 -7.18 16.16
N ASN A 273 7.47 -6.32 16.61
CA ASN A 273 7.20 -5.36 17.67
C ASN A 273 6.62 -4.07 17.07
N VAL A 274 5.30 -4.03 16.92
CA VAL A 274 4.59 -2.88 16.30
C VAL A 274 4.72 -1.63 17.17
N TYR A 275 4.70 -1.77 18.50
CA TYR A 275 4.91 -0.63 19.41
C TYR A 275 6.27 0.02 19.20
N ALA A 276 7.34 -0.77 19.09
CA ALA A 276 8.69 -0.26 18.88
C ALA A 276 8.87 0.39 17.50
N LEU A 277 8.21 -0.13 16.45
CA LEU A 277 8.20 0.50 15.12
C LEU A 277 7.59 1.90 15.19
N VAL A 278 6.37 2.02 15.75
CA VAL A 278 5.69 3.32 15.88
C VAL A 278 6.44 4.26 16.82
N LYS A 279 6.98 3.74 17.93
CA LYS A 279 7.80 4.53 18.86
C LYS A 279 9.03 5.13 18.17
N ARG A 280 9.77 4.33 17.38
CA ARG A 280 10.92 4.82 16.61
C ARG A 280 10.53 5.98 15.69
N VAL A 281 9.39 5.87 15.00
CA VAL A 281 8.89 6.94 14.12
C VAL A 281 8.47 8.16 14.94
N ALA A 282 7.72 7.98 16.03
CA ALA A 282 7.32 9.08 16.91
C ALA A 282 8.51 9.84 17.48
N ASP A 283 9.57 9.13 17.90
CA ASP A 283 10.82 9.72 18.38
C ASP A 283 11.51 10.56 17.28
N LYS A 284 11.54 10.08 16.03
CA LYS A 284 12.09 10.83 14.87
C LYS A 284 11.30 12.10 14.55
N PHE A 285 10.00 12.09 14.74
CA PHE A 285 9.12 13.24 14.52
C PHE A 285 9.04 14.18 15.74
N GLY A 286 9.51 13.75 16.91
CA GLY A 286 9.32 14.48 18.18
C GLY A 286 7.85 14.49 18.62
N PHE A 287 7.09 13.46 18.27
CA PHE A 287 5.66 13.35 18.57
C PHE A 287 5.40 12.46 19.79
N PRO A 288 4.32 12.70 20.55
CA PRO A 288 3.80 11.69 21.45
C PRO A 288 3.38 10.45 20.64
N ILE A 289 3.52 9.26 21.22
CA ILE A 289 3.11 8.01 20.58
C ILE A 289 1.58 8.05 20.37
N PRO A 290 1.07 7.98 19.13
CA PRO A 290 -0.37 7.95 18.86
C PRO A 290 -0.99 6.63 19.33
N LYS A 291 -2.32 6.53 19.32
CA LYS A 291 -2.96 5.22 19.52
C LYS A 291 -2.52 4.27 18.40
N ILE A 292 -2.12 3.06 18.76
CA ILE A 292 -1.67 2.06 17.78
C ILE A 292 -2.72 0.95 17.70
N VAL A 293 -3.18 0.66 16.49
CA VAL A 293 -4.13 -0.40 16.24
C VAL A 293 -3.72 -1.25 15.05
N VAL A 294 -4.10 -2.52 15.09
CA VAL A 294 -3.82 -3.48 14.02
C VAL A 294 -5.14 -4.06 13.50
N SER A 295 -5.26 -4.12 12.17
CA SER A 295 -6.38 -4.78 11.48
C SER A 295 -5.91 -6.10 10.89
N ASN A 296 -6.60 -7.20 11.20
CA ASN A 296 -6.24 -8.53 10.73
C ASN A 296 -6.78 -8.77 9.30
N THR A 297 -6.08 -8.19 8.33
CA THR A 297 -6.33 -8.34 6.90
C THR A 297 -5.03 -8.46 6.13
N MET A 298 -5.00 -9.39 5.18
CA MET A 298 -3.90 -9.62 4.24
C MET A 298 -3.68 -8.50 3.23
N ILE A 299 -4.58 -7.53 3.13
CA ILE A 299 -4.42 -6.38 2.23
C ILE A 299 -3.37 -5.43 2.86
N PRO A 300 -2.21 -5.24 2.22
CA PRO A 300 -1.13 -4.43 2.77
C PRO A 300 -1.55 -2.96 2.85
N ASN A 301 -1.59 -2.41 4.06
CA ASN A 301 -1.95 -1.01 4.26
C ASN A 301 -1.47 -0.45 5.62
N ALA A 302 -1.25 0.85 5.66
CA ALA A 302 -1.10 1.66 6.86
C ALA A 302 -1.94 2.92 6.69
N ALA A 303 -2.45 3.47 7.79
CA ALA A 303 -3.14 4.74 7.77
C ALA A 303 -2.95 5.49 9.07
N ALA A 304 -2.82 6.81 8.99
CA ALA A 304 -2.96 7.69 10.15
C ALA A 304 -4.19 8.59 10.06
N ALA A 305 -4.82 8.82 11.21
CA ALA A 305 -5.94 9.76 11.31
C ALA A 305 -5.95 10.51 12.64
N GLY A 306 -6.77 11.55 12.69
CA GLY A 306 -6.93 12.41 13.85
C GLY A 306 -6.53 13.86 13.55
N PRO A 307 -6.96 14.81 14.40
CA PRO A 307 -6.79 16.24 14.14
C PRO A 307 -5.35 16.75 14.40
N SER A 308 -4.51 15.96 15.07
CA SER A 308 -3.15 16.35 15.44
C SER A 308 -2.33 15.12 15.88
N PRO A 309 -0.99 15.20 15.92
CA PRO A 309 -0.15 14.11 16.41
C PRO A 309 -0.52 13.60 17.81
N SER A 310 -0.83 14.50 18.76
CA SER A 310 -1.23 14.15 20.13
C SER A 310 -2.62 13.52 20.24
N ARG A 311 -3.43 13.64 19.20
CA ARG A 311 -4.76 13.03 19.08
C ARG A 311 -4.84 12.12 17.86
N GLY A 312 -3.71 11.53 17.48
CA GLY A 312 -3.60 10.62 16.35
C GLY A 312 -3.97 9.17 16.69
N VAL A 313 -4.28 8.41 15.65
CA VAL A 313 -4.27 6.95 15.63
C VAL A 313 -3.48 6.51 14.39
N VAL A 314 -2.74 5.41 14.54
CA VAL A 314 -2.03 4.72 13.47
C VAL A 314 -2.61 3.31 13.38
N LEU A 315 -3.07 2.95 12.20
CA LEU A 315 -3.57 1.62 11.86
C LEU A 315 -2.55 0.94 10.95
N VAL A 316 -2.17 -0.30 11.29
CA VAL A 316 -1.32 -1.16 10.46
C VAL A 316 -2.06 -2.46 10.15
N THR A 317 -1.98 -2.98 8.93
CA THR A 317 -2.56 -4.28 8.61
C THR A 317 -1.55 -5.42 8.76
N THR A 318 -2.04 -6.64 9.03
CA THR A 318 -1.19 -7.84 9.05
C THR A 318 -0.56 -8.11 7.69
N GLY A 319 -1.24 -7.79 6.58
CA GLY A 319 -0.69 -7.81 5.23
C GLY A 319 0.53 -6.91 5.04
N LEU A 320 0.52 -5.70 5.63
CA LEU A 320 1.68 -4.80 5.57
C LEU A 320 2.88 -5.39 6.33
N LEU A 321 2.63 -5.93 7.52
CA LEU A 321 3.67 -6.56 8.35
C LEU A 321 4.22 -7.84 7.73
N VAL A 322 3.43 -8.52 6.90
CA VAL A 322 3.87 -9.67 6.12
C VAL A 322 4.78 -9.20 4.99
N GLN A 323 4.31 -8.22 4.21
CA GLN A 323 4.93 -7.83 2.94
C GLN A 323 6.18 -6.97 3.05
N LEU A 324 6.25 -6.16 4.11
CA LEU A 324 7.34 -5.21 4.30
C LEU A 324 8.30 -5.68 5.40
N GLU A 325 9.56 -5.33 5.21
CA GLU A 325 10.61 -5.43 6.23
C GLU A 325 10.48 -4.29 7.25
N GLU A 326 11.10 -4.42 8.42
CA GLU A 326 10.94 -3.43 9.50
C GLU A 326 11.30 -1.99 9.06
N ASP A 327 12.39 -1.83 8.30
CA ASP A 327 12.81 -0.53 7.78
C ASP A 327 11.80 0.05 6.77
N GLU A 328 11.20 -0.80 5.94
CA GLU A 328 10.15 -0.41 4.99
C GLU A 328 8.88 0.00 5.73
N VAL A 329 8.48 -0.74 6.78
CA VAL A 329 7.36 -0.39 7.65
C VAL A 329 7.62 0.96 8.34
N ILE A 330 8.84 1.21 8.83
CA ILE A 330 9.22 2.51 9.42
C ILE A 330 9.07 3.65 8.42
N SER A 331 9.52 3.45 7.18
CA SER A 331 9.40 4.47 6.12
C SER A 331 7.95 4.75 5.74
N VAL A 332 7.10 3.72 5.63
CA VAL A 332 5.66 3.87 5.38
C VAL A 332 4.98 4.56 6.56
N LEU A 333 5.28 4.16 7.80
CA LEU A 333 4.79 4.85 8.99
C LEU A 333 5.28 6.31 9.04
N GLY A 334 6.50 6.61 8.58
CA GLY A 334 7.00 7.97 8.43
C GLY A 334 6.15 8.81 7.46
N HIS A 335 5.66 8.21 6.37
CA HIS A 335 4.74 8.86 5.45
C HIS A 335 3.40 9.17 6.15
N GLU A 336 2.83 8.20 6.87
CA GLU A 336 1.61 8.39 7.66
C GLU A 336 1.76 9.49 8.74
N PHE A 337 2.91 9.55 9.40
CA PHE A 337 3.23 10.63 10.35
C PHE A 337 3.36 11.99 9.65
N GLY A 338 3.80 12.04 8.40
CA GLY A 338 3.81 13.24 7.57
C GLY A 338 2.42 13.82 7.33
N HIS A 339 1.39 12.98 7.25
CA HIS A 339 -0.01 13.44 7.22
C HIS A 339 -0.47 14.03 8.56
N LEU A 340 -0.07 13.42 9.68
CA LEU A 340 -0.36 13.96 11.02
C LEU A 340 0.37 15.29 11.27
N GLU A 341 1.62 15.42 10.83
CA GLU A 341 2.41 16.66 10.94
C GLU A 341 1.75 17.80 10.17
N GLY A 342 1.34 17.54 8.92
CA GLY A 342 0.68 18.53 8.08
C GLY A 342 -0.80 18.76 8.36
N ARG A 343 -1.42 17.95 9.21
CA ARG A 343 -2.87 17.98 9.54
C ARG A 343 -3.75 17.87 8.29
N ASP A 344 -3.34 17.02 7.35
CA ASP A 344 -4.00 16.92 6.04
C ASP A 344 -5.50 16.62 6.11
N PRO A 345 -5.99 15.75 7.00
CA PRO A 345 -7.43 15.53 7.14
C PRO A 345 -8.21 16.81 7.45
N LEU A 346 -7.64 17.73 8.25
CA LEU A 346 -8.27 19.02 8.56
C LEU A 346 -8.20 19.99 7.39
N LEU A 347 -7.09 20.03 6.65
CA LEU A 347 -6.93 20.89 5.47
C LEU A 347 -7.86 20.46 4.34
N LEU A 348 -7.95 19.16 4.05
CA LEU A 348 -8.86 18.59 3.06
C LEU A 348 -10.32 18.80 3.45
N TYR A 349 -10.65 18.62 4.74
CA TYR A 349 -11.98 18.96 5.26
C TYR A 349 -12.30 20.45 5.08
N GLY A 350 -11.36 21.35 5.38
CA GLY A 350 -11.54 22.79 5.17
C GLY A 350 -11.75 23.16 3.71
N LEU A 351 -10.98 22.57 2.79
CA LEU A 351 -11.10 22.77 1.35
C LEU A 351 -12.46 22.30 0.82
N THR A 352 -12.88 21.09 1.17
CA THR A 352 -14.18 20.53 0.74
C THR A 352 -15.36 21.27 1.39
N SER A 353 -15.23 21.70 2.64
CA SER A 353 -16.23 22.54 3.32
C SER A 353 -16.37 23.90 2.67
N ALA A 354 -15.26 24.56 2.31
CA ALA A 354 -15.28 25.85 1.63
C ALA A 354 -15.95 25.76 0.25
N GLU A 355 -15.66 24.71 -0.52
CA GLU A 355 -16.31 24.45 -1.80
C GLU A 355 -17.82 24.18 -1.62
N PHE A 356 -18.20 23.39 -0.62
CA PHE A 356 -19.61 23.13 -0.33
C PHE A 356 -20.37 24.43 0.03
N LEU A 357 -19.79 25.29 0.87
CA LEU A 357 -20.38 26.58 1.21
C LEU A 357 -20.45 27.52 0.01
N PHE A 358 -19.42 27.57 -0.82
CA PHE A 358 -19.43 28.35 -2.04
C PHE A 358 -20.55 27.89 -2.97
N ARG A 359 -20.65 26.58 -3.22
CA ARG A 359 -21.73 26.01 -4.03
C ARG A 359 -23.11 26.33 -3.46
N PHE A 360 -23.29 26.29 -2.14
CA PHE A 360 -24.58 26.57 -1.52
C PHE A 360 -24.92 28.06 -1.49
N TYR A 361 -24.04 28.95 -1.01
CA TYR A 361 -24.41 30.36 -0.81
C TYR A 361 -24.24 31.21 -2.07
N VAL A 362 -23.35 30.82 -2.99
CA VAL A 362 -23.04 31.61 -4.19
C VAL A 362 -23.71 31.02 -5.43
N LEU A 363 -23.59 29.69 -5.64
CA LEU A 363 -24.14 29.08 -6.85
C LEU A 363 -25.63 28.76 -6.71
N PHE A 364 -26.10 28.19 -5.59
CA PHE A 364 -27.51 27.79 -5.41
C PHE A 364 -28.54 28.89 -5.71
N PRO A 365 -28.32 30.18 -5.40
CA PRO A 365 -29.24 31.25 -5.81
C PRO A 365 -29.45 31.36 -7.34
N LEU A 366 -28.57 30.77 -8.15
CA LEU A 366 -28.67 30.70 -9.61
C LEU A 366 -29.42 29.43 -10.08
N PHE A 367 -30.08 28.71 -9.17
CA PHE A 367 -31.01 27.62 -9.49
C PHE A 367 -32.29 28.18 -10.15
N PRO A 368 -32.84 27.53 -11.19
CA PRO A 368 -32.39 26.27 -11.80
C PRO A 368 -31.35 26.45 -12.93
N PHE A 369 -31.04 27.68 -13.34
CA PHE A 369 -30.24 27.97 -14.55
C PHE A 369 -28.90 27.21 -14.57
N ILE A 370 -28.16 27.21 -13.46
CA ILE A 370 -26.90 26.45 -13.38
C ILE A 370 -27.17 24.96 -13.11
N PHE A 371 -27.95 24.64 -12.06
CA PHE A 371 -28.09 23.28 -11.51
C PHE A 371 -28.86 22.30 -12.40
N SER A 372 -29.75 22.79 -13.25
CA SER A 372 -30.49 21.96 -14.21
C SER A 372 -29.82 21.91 -15.59
N SER A 373 -28.63 22.52 -15.73
CA SER A 373 -27.89 22.58 -17.01
C SER A 373 -26.67 21.66 -17.00
N PHE A 374 -26.13 21.41 -18.20
CA PHE A 374 -24.83 20.73 -18.36
C PHE A 374 -23.66 21.49 -17.73
N LEU A 375 -23.81 22.80 -17.45
CA LEU A 375 -22.77 23.59 -16.78
C LEU A 375 -22.50 23.11 -15.36
N PHE A 376 -23.51 22.63 -14.63
CA PHE A 376 -23.31 22.05 -13.30
C PHE A 376 -22.48 20.77 -13.36
N PHE A 377 -22.70 19.93 -14.37
CA PHE A 377 -21.89 18.73 -14.59
C PHE A 377 -20.42 19.09 -14.86
N ILE A 378 -20.16 20.06 -15.74
CA ILE A 378 -18.80 20.55 -16.01
C ILE A 378 -18.15 21.11 -14.73
N TYR A 379 -18.88 21.95 -14.00
CA TYR A 379 -18.42 22.53 -12.72
C TYR A 379 -18.04 21.42 -11.73
N PHE A 380 -18.93 20.45 -11.51
CA PHE A 380 -18.72 19.38 -10.55
C PHE A 380 -17.47 18.58 -10.89
N TRP A 381 -17.32 18.14 -12.14
CA TRP A 381 -16.13 17.40 -12.56
C TRP A 381 -14.85 18.23 -12.47
N ALA A 382 -14.87 19.50 -12.88
CA ALA A 382 -13.72 20.37 -12.78
C ALA A 382 -13.27 20.55 -11.31
N VAL A 383 -14.21 20.79 -10.41
CA VAL A 383 -13.93 20.96 -8.98
C VAL A 383 -13.41 19.68 -8.35
N MET A 384 -14.02 18.52 -8.65
CA MET A 384 -13.54 17.24 -8.13
C MET A 384 -12.11 16.96 -8.60
N THR A 385 -11.80 17.16 -9.88
CA THR A 385 -10.44 17.03 -10.41
C THR A 385 -9.47 17.96 -9.69
N VAL A 386 -9.84 19.23 -9.45
CA VAL A 386 -8.99 20.19 -8.72
C VAL A 386 -8.74 19.75 -7.27
N ILE A 387 -9.77 19.31 -6.54
CA ILE A 387 -9.63 18.87 -5.14
C ILE A 387 -8.72 17.64 -5.05
N PHE A 388 -8.94 16.62 -5.90
CA PHE A 388 -8.09 15.43 -5.93
C PHE A 388 -6.66 15.77 -6.38
N PHE A 389 -6.49 16.68 -7.33
CA PHE A 389 -5.16 17.15 -7.73
C PHE A 389 -4.43 17.90 -6.60
N ILE A 390 -5.13 18.70 -5.79
CA ILE A 390 -4.56 19.31 -4.59
C ILE A 390 -4.15 18.25 -3.57
N ALA A 391 -4.94 17.19 -3.39
CA ALA A 391 -4.59 16.09 -2.49
C ALA A 391 -3.25 15.43 -2.87
N LYS A 392 -2.91 15.35 -4.17
CA LYS A 392 -1.60 14.86 -4.65
C LYS A 392 -0.42 15.67 -4.10
N PHE A 393 -0.61 16.95 -3.79
CA PHE A 393 0.42 17.77 -3.14
C PHE A 393 0.72 17.31 -1.71
N PHE A 394 -0.31 16.90 -0.97
CA PHE A 394 -0.18 16.41 0.40
C PHE A 394 0.49 15.05 0.45
N GLU A 395 0.14 14.16 -0.47
CA GLU A 395 0.80 12.86 -0.66
C GLU A 395 2.29 13.00 -0.96
N ALA A 396 2.63 13.83 -1.95
CA ALA A 396 4.03 14.12 -2.27
C ALA A 396 4.74 14.80 -1.07
N ARG A 397 4.05 15.64 -0.28
CA ARG A 397 4.63 16.23 0.93
C ARG A 397 4.89 15.17 2.00
N ALA A 398 3.98 14.22 2.21
CA ALA A 398 4.14 13.14 3.18
C ALA A 398 5.34 12.24 2.83
N ASP A 399 5.52 11.89 1.55
CA ASP A 399 6.71 11.17 1.06
C ASP A 399 8.00 11.92 1.40
N LEU A 400 8.02 13.23 1.12
CA LEU A 400 9.18 14.07 1.34
C LEU A 400 9.48 14.24 2.83
N ILE A 401 8.46 14.41 3.67
CA ILE A 401 8.62 14.49 5.13
C ILE A 401 9.16 13.18 5.68
N SER A 402 8.66 12.03 5.23
CA SER A 402 9.20 10.72 5.61
C SER A 402 10.68 10.62 5.24
N ALA A 403 11.05 10.99 4.01
CA ALA A 403 12.44 11.03 3.59
C ALA A 403 13.30 11.94 4.48
N ILE A 404 12.81 13.14 4.87
CA ILE A 404 13.53 14.09 5.73
C ILE A 404 13.73 13.53 7.15
N LYS A 405 12.67 12.97 7.75
CA LYS A 405 12.66 12.59 9.18
C LYS A 405 13.24 11.20 9.41
N ILE A 406 12.93 10.25 8.54
CA ILE A 406 13.44 8.87 8.61
C ILE A 406 14.85 8.79 8.03
N GLY A 407 15.12 9.51 6.94
CA GLY A 407 16.43 9.57 6.29
C GLY A 407 16.74 8.42 5.32
N LYS A 408 15.71 7.68 4.88
CA LYS A 408 15.83 6.53 3.97
C LYS A 408 14.83 6.60 2.79
N PRO A 409 14.95 7.58 1.88
CA PRO A 409 14.03 7.73 0.75
C PRO A 409 13.98 6.49 -0.16
N GLU A 410 15.12 5.84 -0.40
CA GLU A 410 15.23 4.62 -1.20
C GLU A 410 14.46 3.44 -0.60
N VAL A 411 14.39 3.35 0.72
CA VAL A 411 13.60 2.32 1.41
C VAL A 411 12.10 2.58 1.27
N LEU A 412 11.67 3.85 1.30
CA LEU A 412 10.28 4.19 1.01
C LEU A 412 9.91 3.88 -0.45
N ALA A 413 10.81 4.15 -1.39
CA ALA A 413 10.64 3.81 -2.80
C ALA A 413 10.46 2.29 -2.98
N GLY A 414 11.32 1.47 -2.37
CA GLY A 414 11.21 0.01 -2.40
C GLY A 414 9.90 -0.50 -1.77
N ALA A 415 9.45 0.12 -0.67
CA ALA A 415 8.16 -0.19 -0.06
C ALA A 415 6.99 0.10 -1.03
N LEU A 416 7.00 1.25 -1.71
CA LEU A 416 6.00 1.63 -2.72
C LEU A 416 6.00 0.66 -3.92
N GLU A 417 7.18 0.19 -4.35
CA GLU A 417 7.29 -0.83 -5.40
C GLU A 417 6.61 -2.14 -4.99
N LYS A 418 6.85 -2.60 -3.76
CA LYS A 418 6.25 -3.84 -3.25
C LYS A 418 4.74 -3.73 -3.11
N ILE A 419 4.23 -2.71 -2.43
CA ILE A 419 2.77 -2.60 -2.17
C ILE A 419 2.00 -2.13 -3.42
N GLY A 420 2.64 -1.36 -4.31
CA GLY A 420 2.03 -0.73 -5.48
C GLY A 420 2.24 -1.46 -6.79
N PHE A 421 2.87 -2.65 -6.81
CA PHE A 421 3.29 -3.32 -8.05
C PHE A 421 2.16 -3.52 -9.07
N GLN A 422 0.95 -3.85 -8.62
CA GLN A 422 -0.21 -4.03 -9.51
C GLN A 422 -0.54 -2.74 -10.24
N ARG A 423 -0.51 -1.61 -9.54
CA ARG A 423 -0.77 -0.30 -10.14
C ARG A 423 0.38 0.16 -11.02
N LEU A 424 1.63 -0.10 -10.63
CA LEU A 424 2.81 0.17 -11.46
C LEU A 424 2.74 -0.52 -12.83
N LEU A 425 2.19 -1.74 -12.90
CA LEU A 425 1.96 -2.42 -14.18
C LEU A 425 1.03 -1.62 -15.10
N TYR A 426 -0.05 -1.04 -14.56
CA TYR A 426 -0.99 -0.23 -15.33
C TYR A 426 -0.39 1.13 -15.73
N GLU A 427 0.30 1.80 -14.81
CA GLU A 427 0.85 3.14 -15.02
C GLU A 427 1.98 3.22 -16.06
N ARG A 428 2.64 2.09 -16.35
CA ARG A 428 3.73 2.01 -17.33
C ARG A 428 3.27 2.14 -18.78
N VAL A 429 2.00 1.88 -19.06
CA VAL A 429 1.46 1.98 -20.41
C VAL A 429 1.31 3.47 -20.79
N PRO A 430 2.00 3.97 -21.83
CA PRO A 430 2.05 5.41 -22.14
C PRO A 430 0.69 6.07 -22.36
N SER A 431 -0.30 5.32 -22.88
CA SER A 431 -1.64 5.82 -23.18
C SER A 431 -2.46 6.26 -21.96
N PHE A 432 -2.04 5.92 -20.73
CA PHE A 432 -2.78 6.22 -19.51
C PHE A 432 -2.11 7.26 -18.60
N ARG A 433 -0.93 7.80 -18.99
CA ARG A 433 -0.15 8.69 -18.12
C ARG A 433 -0.91 9.95 -17.68
N ILE A 434 -1.63 10.61 -18.59
CA ILE A 434 -2.40 11.82 -18.27
C ILE A 434 -3.65 11.49 -17.43
N GLN A 435 -4.31 10.36 -17.71
CA GLN A 435 -5.52 9.94 -17.01
C GLN A 435 -5.24 9.67 -15.53
N GLU A 436 -4.09 9.10 -15.18
CA GLU A 436 -3.70 8.87 -13.78
C GLU A 436 -3.48 10.18 -13.00
N TRP A 437 -3.02 11.24 -13.68
CA TRP A 437 -2.87 12.55 -13.05
C TRP A 437 -4.19 13.29 -12.86
N LEU A 438 -5.14 13.15 -13.78
CA LEU A 438 -6.44 13.82 -13.74
C LEU A 438 -7.57 12.97 -13.13
N GLY A 439 -7.26 11.73 -12.76
CA GLY A 439 -8.20 10.81 -12.12
C GLY A 439 -8.63 11.29 -10.73
N LEU A 440 -9.76 10.77 -10.26
CA LEU A 440 -10.31 11.00 -8.92
C LEU A 440 -9.57 10.16 -7.86
N ASP A 441 -8.25 10.31 -7.85
CA ASP A 441 -7.33 9.61 -6.96
C ASP A 441 -6.47 10.64 -6.22
N PRO A 442 -6.41 10.61 -4.89
CA PRO A 442 -5.59 11.57 -4.15
C PRO A 442 -4.09 11.31 -4.32
N HIS A 443 -3.68 10.11 -4.74
CA HIS A 443 -2.28 9.74 -4.88
C HIS A 443 -1.72 10.14 -6.25
N PRO A 444 -0.54 10.79 -6.31
CA PRO A 444 0.22 10.88 -7.55
C PRO A 444 0.52 9.47 -8.08
N PRO A 445 0.77 9.32 -9.40
CA PRO A 445 1.20 8.05 -9.96
C PRO A 445 2.39 7.46 -9.19
N ILE A 446 2.37 6.17 -8.92
CA ILE A 446 3.38 5.47 -8.13
C ILE A 446 4.76 5.59 -8.79
N TYR A 447 4.84 5.47 -10.13
CA TYR A 447 6.12 5.63 -10.84
C TYR A 447 6.76 7.00 -10.58
N PHE A 448 5.93 8.05 -10.47
CA PHE A 448 6.40 9.41 -10.18
C PHE A 448 6.92 9.50 -8.75
N ARG A 449 6.19 8.92 -7.78
CA ARG A 449 6.59 8.92 -6.36
C ARG A 449 7.92 8.21 -6.14
N ILE A 450 8.08 7.02 -6.73
CA ILE A 450 9.33 6.23 -6.66
C ILE A 450 10.49 7.02 -7.26
N ASN A 451 10.35 7.47 -8.51
CA ASN A 451 11.41 8.21 -9.21
C ASN A 451 11.81 9.48 -8.47
N ARG A 452 10.83 10.17 -7.88
CA ARG A 452 11.07 11.34 -7.03
C ARG A 452 11.90 10.97 -5.81
N LEU A 453 11.55 9.91 -5.09
CA LEU A 453 12.26 9.44 -3.90
C LEU A 453 13.69 8.98 -4.23
N GLU A 454 13.88 8.20 -5.29
CA GLU A 454 15.20 7.71 -5.72
C GLU A 454 16.15 8.84 -6.13
N LYS A 455 15.62 9.95 -6.66
CA LYS A 455 16.40 11.13 -7.03
C LYS A 455 16.65 12.12 -5.89
N LEU A 456 16.04 11.91 -4.71
CA LEU A 456 16.25 12.81 -3.57
C LEU A 456 17.70 12.72 -3.09
N SER A 457 18.45 13.79 -3.31
CA SER A 457 19.77 14.02 -2.72
C SER A 457 19.69 15.25 -1.81
N GLY A 458 20.45 15.25 -0.70
CA GLY A 458 20.49 16.42 0.21
C GLY A 458 19.19 16.69 0.98
N VAL A 459 18.50 15.64 1.43
CA VAL A 459 17.15 15.73 2.02
C VAL A 459 17.05 16.71 3.22
N ALA A 460 18.14 16.88 3.98
CA ALA A 460 18.20 17.77 5.15
C ALA A 460 18.13 19.28 4.81
N GLU A 461 18.35 19.68 3.56
CA GLU A 461 18.40 21.09 3.16
C GLU A 461 17.03 21.68 2.81
N ILE A 462 15.98 20.83 2.73
CA ILE A 462 14.67 21.23 2.23
C ILE A 462 13.85 21.92 3.33
N LYS A 463 13.79 23.25 3.28
CA LYS A 463 13.11 24.09 4.31
C LYS A 463 11.58 24.17 4.17
N ARG A 464 11.03 23.94 2.96
CA ARG A 464 9.60 24.11 2.67
C ARG A 464 9.02 22.90 1.91
N PRO A 465 8.72 21.80 2.61
CA PRO A 465 8.30 20.55 1.96
C PRO A 465 7.07 20.69 1.06
N LEU A 466 6.05 21.45 1.48
CA LEU A 466 4.81 21.61 0.69
C LEU A 466 5.06 22.32 -0.65
N PHE A 467 5.83 23.41 -0.64
CA PHE A 467 6.13 24.17 -1.87
C PHE A 467 6.97 23.37 -2.85
N GLN A 468 7.93 22.60 -2.34
CA GLN A 468 8.72 21.67 -3.15
C GLN A 468 7.81 20.61 -3.79
N SER A 469 6.94 19.97 -2.99
CA SER A 469 5.99 18.97 -3.48
C SER A 469 5.02 19.52 -4.53
N ILE A 470 4.51 20.74 -4.37
CA ILE A 470 3.67 21.40 -5.37
C ILE A 470 4.43 21.55 -6.69
N ARG A 471 5.67 22.06 -6.64
CA ARG A 471 6.51 22.24 -7.84
C ARG A 471 6.78 20.90 -8.52
N ASP A 472 7.12 19.88 -7.75
CA ASP A 472 7.44 18.55 -8.28
C ASP A 472 6.21 17.90 -8.93
N VAL A 473 5.04 17.97 -8.30
CA VAL A 473 3.78 17.42 -8.84
C VAL A 473 3.36 18.14 -10.13
N ILE A 474 3.44 19.48 -10.16
CA ILE A 474 3.13 20.25 -11.38
C ILE A 474 4.12 19.90 -12.50
N SER A 475 5.41 19.73 -12.17
CA SER A 475 6.42 19.29 -13.13
C SER A 475 6.16 17.87 -13.63
N GLY A 476 5.71 16.96 -12.76
CA GLY A 476 5.35 15.59 -13.10
C GLY A 476 4.17 15.52 -14.06
N LEU A 477 3.11 16.29 -13.80
CA LEU A 477 1.98 16.43 -14.72
C LEU A 477 2.44 16.97 -16.08
N ARG A 478 3.25 18.04 -16.10
CA ARG A 478 3.75 18.61 -17.37
C ARG A 478 4.61 17.65 -18.17
N GLY A 479 5.38 16.78 -17.52
CA GLY A 479 6.17 15.74 -18.20
C GLY A 479 5.33 14.57 -18.73
N SER A 480 4.05 14.51 -18.36
CA SER A 480 3.10 13.49 -18.86
C SER A 480 2.23 14.00 -20.01
N LEU A 481 2.16 15.32 -20.20
CA LEU A 481 1.52 16.02 -21.33
C LEU A 481 2.51 16.10 -22.49
#